data_AF-A0A933ACW4-F1
#
_entry.id   AF-A0A933ACW4-F1
#
_cell.length_a   1.000
_cell.length_b   1.000
_cell.length_c   1.000
_cell.angle_alpha   90.00
_cell.angle_beta   90.00
_cell.angle_gamma   90.00
#
_symmetry.space_group_name_H-M   'P 1'
#
loop_
_entity.id
_entity.type
_entity.pdbx_description
1 polymer ?
#
loop_
_entity_poly.entity_id
_entity_poly.type
_entity_poly.pdbx_seq_one_letter_code
_entity_poly.pdbx_strand_id
1 'polypeptide(L)' 'MPAEYPIDKIVRRIRTIKRASLELQKLSGGVQAIDRNVERILACVKMLEVNVSDVAGIIAKD' A
#
# COMPACT_ATOMS: atom_id res chain seq x y z
N MET A 1 23.92 13.71 -2.01
CA MET A 1 22.53 13.81 -2.48
C MET A 1 22.07 12.39 -2.76
N PRO A 2 20.95 11.90 -2.22
CA PRO A 2 20.52 10.57 -2.56
C PRO A 2 20.20 10.53 -4.07
N ALA A 3 20.58 9.43 -4.71
CA ALA A 3 20.26 9.17 -6.11
C ALA A 3 18.77 9.42 -6.34
N GLU A 4 18.43 10.03 -7.49
CA GLU A 4 17.07 10.32 -7.93
C GLU A 4 16.15 9.12 -7.64
N TYR A 5 15.40 9.19 -6.53
CA TYR A 5 14.57 8.06 -6.12
C TYR A 5 13.46 7.90 -7.16
N PRO A 6 13.22 6.69 -7.70
CA PRO A 6 12.19 6.50 -8.69
C PRO A 6 10.81 6.47 -8.01
N ILE A 7 10.34 7.62 -7.53
CA ILE A 7 9.09 7.81 -6.77
C ILE A 7 7.91 7.16 -7.47
N ASP A 8 7.82 7.31 -8.79
CA ASP A 8 6.82 6.63 -9.62
C ASP A 8 6.84 5.11 -9.50
N LYS A 9 8.03 4.50 -9.45
CA LYS A 9 8.16 3.03 -9.27
C LYS A 9 7.73 2.63 -7.87
N ILE A 10 8.04 3.45 -6.86
CA ILE A 10 7.64 3.24 -5.46
C ILE A 10 6.11 3.32 -5.33
N VAL A 11 5.49 4.38 -5.84
CA VAL A 11 4.02 4.56 -5.85
C VAL A 11 3.33 3.41 -6.55
N ARG A 12 3.82 3.00 -7.74
CA ARG A 12 3.28 1.83 -8.45
C ARG A 12 3.38 0.56 -7.60
N ARG A 13 4.50 0.33 -6.91
CA ARG A 13 4.68 -0.85 -6.06
C ARG A 13 3.76 -0.85 -4.85
N ILE A 14 3.57 0.29 -4.19
CA ILE A 14 2.63 0.44 -3.06
C ILE A 14 1.20 0.08 -3.52
N ARG A 15 0.78 0.58 -4.69
CA ARG A 15 -0.53 0.25 -5.29
C ARG A 15 -0.66 -1.24 -5.63
N THR A 16 0.39 -1.88 -6.14
CA THR A 16 0.38 -3.33 -6.39
C THR A 16 0.19 -4.12 -5.11
N ILE A 17 0.90 -3.75 -4.03
CA ILE A 17 0.74 -4.41 -2.72
C ILE A 17 -0.69 -4.26 -2.22
N LYS A 18 -1.26 -3.05 -2.28
CA LYS A 18 -2.66 -2.79 -1.90
C LYS A 18 -3.65 -3.72 -2.61
N ARG A 19 -3.52 -3.84 -3.94
CA ARG A 19 -4.39 -4.70 -4.76
C ARG A 19 -4.25 -6.17 -4.38
N ALA A 20 -3.02 -6.66 -4.27
CA ALA A 20 -2.76 -8.04 -3.87
C ALA A 20 -3.30 -8.36 -2.47
N SER A 21 -3.20 -7.42 -1.51
CA SER A 21 -3.78 -7.60 -0.17
C SER A 21 -5.31 -7.66 -0.19
N LEU A 22 -5.97 -6.80 -0.98
CA LEU A 22 -7.43 -6.83 -1.13
C LEU A 22 -7.90 -8.12 -1.84
N GLU A 23 -7.15 -8.60 -2.82
CA GLU A 23 -7.41 -9.90 -3.47
C GLU A 23 -7.26 -11.06 -2.47
N LEU A 24 -6.20 -11.04 -1.65
CA LEU A 24 -6.01 -12.02 -0.58
C LEU A 24 -7.15 -12.01 0.44
N GLN A 25 -7.70 -10.83 0.77
CA GLN A 25 -8.89 -10.72 1.63
C GLN A 25 -10.09 -11.44 1.05
N LYS A 26 -10.34 -11.28 -0.26
CA LYS A 26 -11.46 -11.92 -0.94
C LYS A 26 -11.30 -13.45 -1.00
N LEU A 27 -10.07 -13.92 -1.11
CA LEU A 27 -9.73 -15.34 -1.12
C LEU A 27 -9.67 -15.97 0.29
N SER A 28 -9.70 -15.17 1.36
CA SER A 28 -9.46 -15.66 2.72
C SER A 28 -10.51 -16.66 3.20
N GLY A 29 -11.73 -16.62 2.63
CA GLY A 29 -12.84 -17.49 3.04
C GLY A 29 -13.24 -17.32 4.51
N GLY A 30 -12.93 -16.17 5.13
CA GLY A 30 -13.18 -15.89 6.55
C GLY A 30 -12.17 -16.50 7.51
N VAL A 31 -10.99 -16.94 7.03
CA VAL A 31 -9.89 -17.37 7.89
C VAL A 31 -9.37 -16.15 8.66
N GLN A 32 -9.78 -16.02 9.93
CA GLN A 32 -9.51 -14.86 10.78
C GLN A 32 -8.03 -14.46 10.84
N ALA A 33 -7.12 -15.44 10.83
CA ALA A 33 -5.69 -15.18 10.81
C ALA A 33 -5.25 -14.45 9.53
N ILE A 34 -5.81 -14.81 8.37
CA ILE A 34 -5.54 -14.15 7.09
C ILE A 34 -6.15 -12.74 7.10
N ASP A 35 -7.41 -12.60 7.50
CA ASP A 35 -8.10 -11.30 7.52
C ASP A 35 -7.35 -10.27 8.37
N ARG A 36 -6.95 -10.65 9.59
CA ARG A 36 -6.15 -9.79 10.49
C ARG A 36 -4.77 -9.43 9.92
N ASN A 37 -4.15 -10.35 9.16
CA ASN A 37 -2.87 -10.06 8.51
C ASN A 37 -3.08 -9.08 7.34
N VAL A 38 -4.15 -9.24 6.56
CA VAL A 38 -4.49 -8.31 5.49
C VAL A 38 -4.76 -6.92 6.04
N GLU A 39 -5.53 -6.78 7.12
CA GLU A 39 -5.77 -5.48 7.78
C GLU A 39 -4.46 -4.79 8.18
N ARG A 40 -3.53 -5.53 8.80
CA ARG A 40 -2.21 -5.00 9.17
C ARG A 40 -1.39 -4.58 7.96
N ILE A 41 -1.41 -5.36 6.87
CA ILE A 41 -0.73 -4.98 5.63
C ILE A 41 -1.33 -3.70 5.05
N LEU A 42 -2.67 -3.59 5.02
CA LEU A 42 -3.35 -2.40 4.49
C LEU A 42 -3.07 -1.15 5.32
N ALA A 43 -2.94 -1.28 6.65
CA ALA A 43 -2.51 -0.19 7.51
C ALA A 43 -1.09 0.29 7.18
N CYS A 44 -0.14 -0.65 7.00
CA CYS A 44 1.22 -0.32 6.55
C CYS A 44 1.22 0.33 5.15
N VAL A 45 0.41 -0.17 4.22
CA VAL A 45 0.24 0.41 2.88
C VAL A 45 -0.25 1.86 2.96
N LYS A 46 -1.25 2.15 3.80
CA LYS A 46 -1.76 3.53 3.99
C LYS A 46 -0.66 4.45 4.53
N MET A 47 0.15 3.99 5.48
CA MET A 47 1.31 4.76 5.95
C MET A 47 2.34 5.01 4.84
N LEU A 48 2.60 4.02 3.98
CA LEU A 48 3.49 4.23 2.83
C LEU A 48 2.90 5.22 1.82
N GLU A 49 1.59 5.18 1.58
CA GLU A 49 0.89 6.17 0.75
C GLU A 49 1.06 7.60 1.31
N VAL A 50 0.92 7.79 2.63
CA VAL A 50 1.16 9.08 3.29
C VAL A 50 2.61 9.50 3.14
N ASN A 51 3.57 8.61 3.43
CA ASN A 51 5.01 8.92 3.37
C ASN A 51 5.50 9.36 1.98
N VAL A 52 4.83 8.97 0.90
CA VAL A 52 5.22 9.34 -0.47
C VAL A 52 4.32 10.41 -1.09
N SER A 53 3.22 10.79 -0.43
CA SER A 53 2.20 11.69 -0.98
C SER A 53 2.76 13.08 -1.35
N ASP A 54 3.51 13.69 -0.42
CA ASP A 54 4.15 15.00 -0.59
C ASP A 54 5.13 15.01 -1.76
N VAL A 55 5.97 13.97 -1.87
CA VAL A 55 7.01 13.87 -2.90
C VAL A 55 6.44 13.49 -4.27
N ALA A 56 5.35 12.72 -4.29
CA ALA A 56 4.68 12.33 -5.53
C ALA A 56 3.78 13.44 -6.11
N GLY A 57 3.59 14.56 -5.41
CA GLY A 57 2.60 15.58 -5.78
C GLY A 57 1.16 15.05 -5.73
N ILE A 58 0.94 13.93 -5.04
CA ILE A 58 -0.39 13.34 -4.83
C ILE A 58 -0.87 13.91 -3.52
N ILE A 59 -1.53 15.08 -3.56
CA ILE A 59 -2.36 15.52 -2.43
C ILE A 59 -3.35 14.37 -2.22
N ALA A 60 -3.30 13.74 -1.04
CA ALA A 60 -4.25 12.71 -0.64
C ALA A 60 -5.66 13.31 -0.68
N LYS A 61 -6.34 13.16 -1.81
CA LYS A 61 -7.78 13.33 -1.88
C LYS A 61 -8.38 11.98 -1.53
N ASP A 62 -9.02 11.97 -0.37
CA ASP A 62 -9.88 10.87 0.09
C ASP A 62 -11.00 10.60 -0.92
#